data_AF-A0AAE0DHD5-F1
#
_entry.id   AF-A0AAE0DHD5-F1
#
_cell.length_a   1.000
_cell.length_b   1.000
_cell.length_c   1.000
_cell.angle_alpha   90.00
_cell.angle_beta   90.00
_cell.angle_gamma   90.00
#
_symmetry.space_group_name_H-M   'P 1'
#
loop_
_entity.id
_entity.type
_entity.pdbx_description
1 polymer ?
#
loop_
_entity_poly.entity_id
_entity_poly.type
_entity_poly.pdbx_seq_one_letter_code
_entity_poly.pdbx_strand_id
1 'polypeptide(L)' 'MILIFSSIFHFFQKGSHNVHFCLPQTLDAVKRICPRKALLIGMTHDFDHHKDNEFLAEWSKREGIPVQLAHDGLRIPVDL' A
#
# COMPACT_ATOMS: atom_id res chain seq x y z
N MET A 1 13.17 -3.54 7.72
CA MET A 1 11.76 -3.91 8.00
C MET A 1 10.95 -3.88 6.71
N ILE A 2 10.24 -4.97 6.41
CA ILE A 2 9.17 -5.00 5.39
C ILE A 2 7.87 -4.72 6.13
N LEU A 3 7.09 -3.75 5.66
CA LEU A 3 5.81 -3.39 6.27
C LEU A 3 4.68 -4.04 5.46
N ILE A 4 3.87 -4.87 6.10
CA ILE A 4 2.61 -5.36 5.54
C ILE A 4 1.50 -4.51 6.17
N PHE A 5 0.82 -3.72 5.35
CA PHE A 5 -0.16 -2.76 5.84
C PHE A 5 -1.55 -3.10 5.33
N SER A 6 -2.44 -3.47 6.26
CA SER A 6 -3.84 -3.71 5.97
C SER A 6 -4.60 -2.40 5.97
N SER A 7 -5.12 -2.01 4.82
CA SER A 7 -6.08 -0.92 4.71
C SER A 7 -7.28 -1.49 3.96
N ILE A 8 -8.50 -1.32 4.46
CA ILE A 8 -9.67 -1.62 3.64
C ILE A 8 -9.87 -0.42 2.76
N PHE A 9 -9.39 -0.52 1.53
CA PHE A 9 -9.38 0.59 0.61
C PHE A 9 -10.77 0.80 0.00
N HIS A 10 -11.51 1.74 0.56
CA HIS A 10 -12.71 2.27 -0.07
C HIS A 10 -12.35 3.57 -0.77
N PHE A 11 -12.16 3.50 -2.09
CA PHE A 11 -12.10 4.61 -3.05
C PHE A 11 -11.05 5.72 -2.78
N PHE A 12 -10.42 6.20 -3.86
CA PHE A 12 -9.56 7.40 -3.85
C PHE A 12 -10.26 8.69 -3.40
N GLN A 13 -11.59 8.72 -3.20
CA GLN A 13 -12.38 9.96 -3.11
C GLN A 13 -13.38 10.09 -1.95
N LYS A 14 -13.53 9.13 -1.02
CA LYS A 14 -14.49 9.28 0.08
C LYS A 14 -13.89 9.08 1.47
N GLY A 15 -13.16 10.12 1.92
CA GLY A 15 -12.97 10.43 3.34
C GLY A 15 -12.29 9.36 4.20
N SER A 16 -11.99 9.71 5.45
CA SER A 16 -11.53 8.75 6.45
C SER A 16 -12.67 7.82 6.86
N HIS A 17 -12.44 6.50 6.87
CA HIS A 17 -13.34 5.56 7.51
C HIS A 17 -12.92 5.38 8.98
N ASN A 18 -13.85 5.32 9.92
CA ASN A 18 -13.52 5.33 11.36
C ASN A 18 -12.71 4.11 11.83
N VAL A 19 -12.64 3.06 11.00
CA VAL A 19 -11.97 1.79 11.34
C VAL A 19 -10.95 1.34 10.29
N HIS A 20 -10.78 2.07 9.18
CA HIS A 20 -9.84 1.70 8.11
C HIS A 20 -9.12 2.91 7.52
N PHE A 21 -7.85 2.72 7.17
CA PHE A 21 -7.08 3.73 6.45
C PHE A 21 -7.46 3.74 4.97
N CYS A 22 -7.65 4.92 4.41
CA CYS A 22 -7.72 5.10 2.96
C CYS A 22 -6.31 5.20 2.36
N LEU A 23 -6.19 5.14 1.03
CA LEU A 23 -4.88 5.13 0.36
C LEU A 23 -3.98 6.32 0.74
N PRO A 24 -4.46 7.58 0.75
CA PRO A 24 -3.65 8.70 1.24
C PRO A 24 -3.15 8.51 2.68
N GLN A 25 -4.01 8.07 3.60
CA GLN A 25 -3.63 7.82 5.00
C GLN A 25 -2.58 6.71 5.12
N THR A 26 -2.72 5.64 4.33
CA THR A 26 -1.74 4.55 4.28
C THR A 26 -0.41 5.03 3.74
N LEU A 27 -0.38 5.81 2.66
CA LEU A 27 0.85 6.36 2.09
C LEU A 27 1.52 7.34 3.07
N ASP A 28 0.76 8.17 3.77
CA ASP A 28 1.29 9.03 4.84
C ASP A 28 1.89 8.23 5.99
N ALA A 29 1.24 7.14 6.41
CA ALA A 29 1.76 6.25 7.43
C ALA A 29 3.07 5.56 6.97
N VAL A 30 3.12 5.07 5.73
CA VAL A 30 4.33 4.49 5.13
C VAL A 30 5.48 5.50 5.13
N LYS A 31 5.23 6.74 4.73
CA LYS A 31 6.23 7.82 4.77
C LYS A 31 6.74 8.08 6.18
N ARG A 32 5.87 8.08 7.20
CA ARG A 32 6.27 8.32 8.60
C ARG A 32 7.08 7.16 9.19
N ILE A 33 6.76 5.94 8.79
CA ILE A 33 7.43 4.72 9.28
C ILE A 33 8.77 4.48 8.56
N CYS A 34 8.93 4.96 7.33
CA CYS A 34 10.13 4.76 6.50
C CYS A 34 10.57 3.29 6.37
N PRO A 35 9.70 2.33 5.98
CA PRO A 35 10.11 0.94 5.82
C PRO A 35 11.05 0.77 4.61
N ARG A 36 11.79 -0.36 4.57
CA ARG A 36 12.62 -0.70 3.38
C ARG A 36 11.76 -1.04 2.15
N LYS A 37 10.57 -1.57 2.39
CA LYS A 37 9.56 -1.93 1.39
C LYS A 37 8.20 -2.03 2.08
N ALA A 38 7.14 -1.59 1.43
CA ALA A 38 5.77 -1.81 1.89
C ALA A 38 4.97 -2.66 0.89
N LEU A 39 4.15 -3.56 1.42
CA LEU A 39 3.16 -4.35 0.69
C LEU A 39 1.79 -4.01 1.24
N LEU A 40 0.91 -3.51 0.38
CA LEU A 40 -0.42 -3.09 0.79
C LEU A 40 -1.40 -4.24 0.58
N ILE A 41 -2.22 -4.54 1.59
CA ILE A 41 -3.26 -5.59 1.56
C ILE A 41 -4.61 -5.01 1.96
N GLY A 42 -5.70 -5.76 1.72
CA GLY A 42 -7.06 -5.33 2.05
C GLY A 42 -7.72 -4.48 0.96
N MET A 43 -7.21 -4.57 -0.28
CA MET A 43 -7.84 -3.94 -1.44
C MET A 43 -9.23 -4.50 -1.66
N THR A 44 -10.17 -3.66 -2.05
CA THR A 44 -11.47 -4.09 -2.59
C THR A 44 -11.34 -4.33 -4.09
N HIS A 45 -12.42 -4.81 -4.72
CA HIS A 45 -12.48 -5.02 -6.18
C HIS A 45 -12.37 -3.72 -7.00
N ASP A 46 -12.45 -2.56 -6.36
CA ASP A 46 -12.26 -1.26 -7.00
C ASP A 46 -10.80 -1.00 -7.41
N PHE A 47 -9.86 -1.78 -6.89
CA PHE A 47 -8.45 -1.69 -7.24
C PHE A 47 -8.12 -2.59 -8.42
N ASP A 48 -7.44 -2.01 -9.40
CA ASP A 48 -6.84 -2.70 -10.53
C ASP A 48 -5.35 -2.91 -10.23
N HIS A 49 -4.96 -4.16 -10.01
CA HIS A 49 -3.58 -4.51 -9.65
C HIS A 49 -2.52 -3.98 -10.61
N HIS A 50 -2.84 -3.80 -11.89
CA HIS A 50 -1.88 -3.29 -12.86
C HIS A 50 -1.80 -1.76 -12.76
N LYS A 51 -2.94 -1.09 -12.94
CA LYS A 51 -3.00 0.38 -12.99
C LYS A 51 -2.61 1.02 -11.66
N ASP A 52 -3.06 0.46 -10.55
CA ASP A 52 -2.75 1.01 -9.23
C ASP A 52 -1.29 0.76 -8.85
N ASN A 53 -0.68 -0.36 -9.29
CA ASN A 53 0.75 -0.56 -9.11
C ASN A 53 1.61 0.38 -9.98
N GLU A 54 1.15 0.78 -11.16
CA GLU A 54 1.82 1.84 -11.95
C GLU A 54 1.82 3.16 -11.18
N PHE A 55 0.67 3.55 -10.62
CA PHE A 55 0.57 4.73 -9.76
C PHE A 55 1.52 4.62 -8.54
N LEU A 56 1.52 3.47 -7.85
CA LEU A 56 2.39 3.23 -6.71
C LEU A 56 3.88 3.20 -7.09
N ALA A 57 4.23 2.78 -8.31
CA ALA A 57 5.60 2.83 -8.81
C ALA A 57 6.07 4.28 -8.97
N GLU A 58 5.24 5.15 -9.54
CA GLU A 58 5.55 6.59 -9.65
C GLU A 58 5.59 7.29 -8.29
N TRP A 59 4.73 6.89 -7.36
CA TRP A 59 4.83 7.34 -5.97
C TRP A 59 6.13 6.84 -5.32
N SER A 60 6.49 5.57 -5.48
CA SER A 60 7.69 4.96 -4.90
C SER A 60 8.97 5.64 -5.39
N LYS A 61 9.04 6.01 -6.68
CA LYS A 61 10.17 6.76 -7.25
C LYS A 61 10.34 8.12 -6.60
N ARG A 62 9.24 8.83 -6.33
CA ARG A 62 9.26 10.17 -5.70
C ARG A 62 9.67 10.12 -4.24
N GLU A 63 9.20 9.11 -3.51
CA GLU A 63 9.40 9.02 -2.05
C GLU A 63 10.61 8.15 -1.65
N GLY A 64 11.18 7.39 -2.58
CA GLY A 64 12.31 6.49 -2.31
C GLY A 64 11.94 5.24 -1.51
N ILE A 65 10.65 4.96 -1.31
CA ILE A 65 10.16 3.77 -0.59
C ILE A 65 9.43 2.87 -1.59
N PRO A 66 9.91 1.64 -1.85
CA PRO A 66 9.22 0.68 -2.70
C PRO A 66 7.86 0.28 -2.09
N VAL A 67 6.77 0.58 -2.79
CA VAL A 67 5.40 0.22 -2.41
C VAL A 67 4.70 -0.48 -3.56
N GLN A 68 3.97 -1.55 -3.26
CA GLN A 68 3.10 -2.24 -4.22
C GLN A 68 1.91 -2.90 -3.51
N LEU A 69 0.86 -3.18 -4.27
CA LEU A 69 -0.24 -4.04 -3.84
C LEU A 69 0.25 -5.48 -3.72
N ALA A 70 -0.11 -6.16 -2.64
CA ALA A 70 0.07 -7.61 -2.56
C ALA A 70 -1.03 -8.34 -3.32
N HIS A 71 -0.82 -9.63 -3.54
CA HIS A 71 -1.80 -10.52 -4.13
C HIS A 71 -1.80 -11.87 -3.41
N ASP A 72 -2.88 -12.62 -3.58
CA ASP A 72 -3.00 -13.95 -3.02
C ASP A 72 -1.88 -14.86 -3.54
N GLY A 73 -1.28 -15.62 -2.64
CA GLY A 73 -0.13 -16.48 -2.94
C GLY A 73 1.22 -15.77 -3.10
N LEU A 74 1.31 -14.44 -2.91
CA LEU A 74 2.58 -13.73 -2.89
C LEU A 74 3.48 -14.27 -1.77
N ARG A 75 4.70 -14.67 -2.12
CA ARG A 75 5.72 -15.16 -1.18
C ARG A 75 6.88 -14.18 -1.12
N ILE A 76 7.23 -13.75 0.09
CA ILE A 76 8.32 -12.80 0.33
C ILE A 76 9.35 -13.50 1.21
N PRO A 77 10.59 -13.69 0.72
CA PRO A 77 11.67 -14.16 1.58
C PRO A 77 11.96 -13.09 2.63
N VAL A 78 12.06 -13.51 3.89
CA VAL A 78 12.41 -12.66 5.02
C VAL A 78 13.64 -13.26 5.68
N ASP A 79 14.73 -12.51 5.67
CA ASP A 79 15.87 -12.77 6.54
C ASP A 79 15.53 -12.20 7.92
N LEU A 80 15.36 -13.10 8.91
CA LEU A 80 15.00 -12.80 10.29
C LEU A 80 16.24 -12.41 11.11
#